data_AF-A0A7C6YBD0-F1
#
_entry.id   AF-A0A7C6YBD0-F1
#
_cell.length_a   1.000
_cell.length_b   1.000
_cell.length_c   1.000
_cell.angle_alpha   90.00
_cell.angle_beta   90.00
_cell.angle_gamma   90.00
#
_symmetry.space_group_name_H-M   'P 1'
#
loop_
_entity.id
_entity.type
_entity.pdbx_description
1 polymer ?
#
loop_
_entity_poly.entity_id
_entity_poly.type
_entity_poly.pdbx_seq_one_letter_code
_entity_poly.pdbx_strand_id
1 'polypeptide(L)'
;MNSMELIFLNLIGIYLGAFTVIIMLFLVLTIVFERKRNQKVKELLEKVAEEQGYTLEDANDKTYDYELINEESKILIKLVFVPTNSSITINSKNTWCLRYGGSAHHRGYSNMKYLDKLIPFLEKEIVGSQRKVLLVYPDTNKIQRYLNESEIAILKPGDKVYDYQVITFPDFTNRFQDLQ
;
A
#
# COMPACT_ATOMS: atom_id res chain seq x y z
N MET A 1 1.07 5.32 -56.66
CA MET A 1 0.51 4.82 -55.40
C MET A 1 -0.86 4.25 -55.71
N ASN A 2 -1.03 2.94 -55.60
CA ASN A 2 -2.28 2.29 -56.01
C ASN A 2 -3.35 2.42 -54.91
N SER A 3 -4.63 2.31 -55.29
CA SER A 3 -5.77 2.46 -54.36
C SER A 3 -5.65 1.57 -53.11
N MET A 4 -5.08 0.37 -53.24
CA MET A 4 -4.81 -0.53 -52.12
C MET A 4 -3.78 0.04 -51.12
N GLU A 5 -2.72 0.70 -51.58
CA GLU A 5 -1.70 1.30 -50.70
C GLU A 5 -2.28 2.46 -49.89
N LEU A 6 -3.14 3.28 -50.53
CA LEU A 6 -3.82 4.39 -49.86
C LEU A 6 -4.80 3.89 -48.79
N ILE A 7 -5.56 2.83 -49.08
CA ILE A 7 -6.46 2.19 -48.11
C ILE A 7 -5.65 1.64 -46.93
N PHE A 8 -4.53 0.97 -47.20
CA PHE A 8 -3.67 0.41 -46.16
C PHE A 8 -3.05 1.47 -45.25
N LEU A 9 -2.55 2.58 -45.82
CA LEU A 9 -2.02 3.71 -45.06
C LEU A 9 -3.10 4.37 -44.17
N ASN A 10 -4.31 4.53 -44.68
CA ASN A 10 -5.44 5.08 -43.91
C ASN A 10 -5.83 4.16 -42.75
N LEU A 11 -5.86 2.85 -42.97
CA LEU A 11 -6.12 1.86 -41.91
C LEU A 11 -5.07 1.93 -40.80
N ILE A 12 -3.78 2.00 -41.15
CA ILE A 12 -2.69 2.17 -40.17
C ILE A 12 -2.89 3.45 -39.36
N GLY A 13 -3.23 4.57 -40.01
CA GLY A 13 -3.49 5.84 -39.33
C GLY A 13 -4.62 5.74 -38.30
N ILE A 14 -5.71 5.05 -38.65
CA ILE A 14 -6.84 4.79 -37.74
C ILE A 14 -6.40 3.93 -36.55
N TYR A 15 -5.65 2.84 -36.78
CA TYR A 15 -5.16 1.98 -35.69
C TYR A 15 -4.21 2.71 -34.74
N LEU A 16 -3.28 3.53 -35.26
CA LEU A 16 -2.37 4.34 -34.45
C LEU A 16 -3.14 5.40 -33.63
N GLY A 17 -4.15 6.02 -34.23
CA GLY A 17 -5.05 6.94 -33.53
C GLY A 17 -5.78 6.25 -32.37
N ALA A 18 -6.40 5.09 -32.63
CA ALA A 18 -7.10 4.32 -31.61
C ALA A 18 -6.17 3.87 -30.47
N PHE A 19 -4.96 3.39 -30.80
CA PHE A 19 -3.96 2.96 -29.81
C PHE A 19 -3.55 4.13 -28.90
N THR A 20 -3.34 5.32 -29.47
CA THR A 20 -2.98 6.53 -28.71
C THR A 20 -4.09 6.93 -27.73
N VAL A 21 -5.35 6.87 -28.16
CA VAL A 21 -6.50 7.15 -27.29
C VAL A 21 -6.60 6.14 -26.13
N ILE A 22 -6.35 4.86 -26.38
CA ILE A 22 -6.36 3.83 -25.34
C ILE A 22 -5.26 4.08 -24.30
N ILE A 23 -4.04 4.43 -24.72
CA ILE A 23 -2.96 4.78 -23.80
C ILE A 23 -3.32 6.01 -22.98
N MET A 24 -3.84 7.07 -23.60
CA MET A 24 -4.24 8.27 -22.88
C MET A 24 -5.32 7.97 -21.84
N LEU A 25 -6.34 7.19 -22.20
CA LEU A 25 -7.38 6.75 -21.26
C LEU A 25 -6.79 5.94 -20.10
N PHE A 26 -5.88 5.01 -20.38
CA PHE A 26 -5.21 4.22 -19.35
C PHE A 26 -4.43 5.09 -18.36
N LEU A 27 -3.69 6.09 -18.85
CA LEU A 27 -2.95 7.03 -18.00
C LEU A 27 -3.88 7.87 -17.12
N VAL A 28 -4.96 8.43 -17.70
CA VAL A 28 -5.96 9.21 -16.96
C VAL A 28 -6.60 8.36 -15.86
N LEU A 29 -7.01 7.13 -16.19
CA LEU A 29 -7.59 6.21 -15.21
C LEU A 29 -6.62 5.95 -14.06
N THR A 30 -5.35 5.67 -14.37
CA THR A 30 -4.32 5.40 -13.35
C THR A 30 -4.19 6.56 -12.36
N ILE A 31 -4.11 7.80 -12.86
CA ILE A 31 -4.03 9.01 -12.03
C ILE A 31 -5.29 9.20 -11.17
N VAL A 32 -6.48 9.03 -11.76
CA VAL A 32 -7.75 9.22 -11.04
C VAL A 32 -7.93 8.18 -9.95
N PHE A 33 -7.58 6.91 -10.21
CA PHE A 33 -7.66 5.85 -9.22
C PHE A 33 -6.71 6.09 -8.05
N GLU A 34 -5.48 6.53 -8.32
CA GLU A 34 -4.52 6.89 -7.27
C GLU A 34 -5.01 8.04 -6.40
N ARG A 35 -5.54 9.11 -7.01
CA ARG A 35 -6.10 10.25 -6.26
C ARG A 35 -7.26 9.85 -5.36
N LYS A 36 -8.24 9.10 -5.88
CA LYS A 36 -9.39 8.64 -5.10
C LYS A 36 -8.96 7.76 -3.94
N ARG A 37 -7.96 6.91 -4.15
CA ARG A 37 -7.43 6.03 -3.11
C ARG A 37 -6.74 6.81 -2.00
N ASN A 38 -5.84 7.72 -2.35
CA ASN A 38 -5.12 8.54 -1.39
C ASN A 38 -6.07 9.45 -0.61
N GLN A 39 -7.09 10.00 -1.28
CA GLN A 39 -8.12 10.78 -0.63
C GLN A 39 -8.89 9.96 0.43
N LYS A 40 -9.31 8.73 0.11
CA LYS A 40 -9.97 7.86 1.10
C LYS A 40 -9.10 7.55 2.31
N VAL A 41 -7.79 7.36 2.09
CA VAL A 41 -6.85 7.15 3.19
C VAL A 41 -6.71 8.41 4.02
N LYS A 42 -6.52 9.56 3.37
CA LYS A 42 -6.40 10.85 4.04
C LYS A 42 -7.65 11.17 4.89
N GLU A 43 -8.85 11.04 4.32
CA GLU A 43 -10.12 11.24 5.04
C GLU A 43 -10.23 10.35 6.30
N LEU A 44 -9.81 9.08 6.21
CA LEU A 44 -9.77 8.19 7.36
C LEU A 44 -8.77 8.67 8.42
N LEU A 45 -7.55 9.02 7.99
CA LEU A 45 -6.50 9.48 8.89
C LEU A 45 -6.87 10.80 9.56
N GLU A 46 -7.45 11.76 8.83
CA GLU A 46 -7.94 13.04 9.37
C GLU A 46 -9.00 12.82 10.44
N LYS A 47 -9.98 11.97 10.14
CA LYS A 47 -11.04 11.65 11.09
C LYS A 47 -10.49 11.02 12.37
N VAL A 48 -9.62 10.02 12.25
CA VAL A 48 -9.02 9.36 13.41
C VAL A 48 -8.10 10.31 14.16
N ALA A 49 -7.38 11.19 13.47
CA ALA A 49 -6.53 12.20 14.09
C ALA A 49 -7.36 13.14 14.97
N GLU A 50 -8.45 13.70 14.42
CA GLU A 50 -9.36 14.59 15.14
C GLU A 50 -9.99 13.90 16.36
N GLU A 51 -10.49 12.67 16.20
CA GLU A 51 -11.10 11.90 17.29
C GLU A 51 -10.13 11.56 18.44
N GLN A 52 -8.83 11.48 18.14
CA GLN A 52 -7.79 11.01 19.07
C GLN A 52 -6.83 12.11 19.52
N GLY A 53 -7.07 13.37 19.14
CA GLY A 53 -6.25 14.51 19.54
C GLY A 53 -4.89 14.58 18.84
N TYR A 54 -4.79 14.07 17.61
CA TYR A 54 -3.61 14.20 16.75
C TYR A 54 -3.86 15.22 15.63
N THR A 55 -2.78 15.79 15.13
CA THR A 55 -2.76 16.55 13.87
C THR A 55 -2.20 15.65 12.77
N LEU A 56 -2.87 15.59 11.62
CA LEU A 56 -2.37 14.91 10.43
C LEU A 56 -1.53 15.86 9.57
N GLU A 57 -0.34 15.44 9.19
CA GLU A 57 0.48 16.12 8.19
C GLU A 57 0.87 15.16 7.05
N ASP A 58 0.89 15.70 5.82
CA ASP A 58 1.45 15.00 4.67
C ASP A 58 2.98 15.00 4.77
N ALA A 59 3.61 13.83 4.63
CA ALA A 59 5.05 13.76 4.66
C ALA A 59 5.64 14.24 3.33
N ASN A 60 6.52 15.24 3.38
CA ASN A 60 7.38 15.62 2.25
C ASN A 60 8.60 14.68 2.09
N ASP A 61 8.74 13.69 2.98
CA ASP A 61 9.81 12.69 2.98
C ASP A 61 9.46 11.52 2.04
N LYS A 62 10.47 10.93 1.39
CA LYS A 62 10.29 9.71 0.57
C LYS A 62 10.06 8.46 1.43
N THR A 63 10.40 8.51 2.73
CA THR A 63 10.41 7.33 3.60
C THR A 63 9.06 6.99 4.22
N TYR A 64 8.15 7.92 4.41
CA TYR A 64 6.78 7.69 4.93
C TYR A 64 5.81 8.62 4.19
N ASP A 65 4.51 8.38 4.30
CA ASP A 65 3.51 9.12 3.51
C ASP A 65 2.75 10.14 4.37
N TYR A 66 2.53 9.84 5.65
CA TYR A 66 1.83 10.71 6.59
C TYR A 66 2.46 10.68 7.99
N GLU A 67 2.22 11.71 8.78
CA GLU A 67 2.51 11.72 10.21
C GLU A 67 1.32 12.18 11.04
N LEU A 68 1.07 11.47 12.14
CA LEU A 68 0.14 11.90 13.19
C LEU A 68 0.95 12.42 14.37
N ILE A 69 0.71 13.67 14.75
CA ILE A 69 1.49 14.35 15.80
C ILE A 69 0.55 14.82 16.90
N ASN A 70 0.93 14.55 18.15
CA ASN A 70 0.40 15.24 19.33
C ASN A 70 1.56 15.71 20.22
N GLU A 71 1.27 16.28 21.38
CA GLU A 71 2.30 16.84 22.27
C GLU A 71 3.28 15.77 22.80
N GLU A 72 2.84 14.52 22.90
CA GLU A 72 3.58 13.43 23.56
C GLU A 72 4.27 12.49 22.58
N SER A 73 3.73 12.34 21.36
CA SER A 73 4.09 11.25 20.46
C SER A 73 3.94 11.62 18.98
N LYS A 74 4.67 10.88 18.14
CA LYS A 74 4.62 11.03 16.68
C LYS A 74 4.52 9.67 16.01
N ILE A 75 3.46 9.44 15.25
CA ILE A 75 3.26 8.20 14.49
C ILE A 75 3.60 8.47 13.02
N LEU A 76 4.64 7.81 12.52
CA LEU A 76 5.04 7.82 11.12
C LEU A 76 4.29 6.71 10.39
N ILE A 77 3.52 7.07 9.36
CA ILE A 77 2.66 6.14 8.63
C ILE A 77 3.19 5.94 7.21
N LYS A 78 3.48 4.69 6.85
CA LYS A 78 3.75 4.27 5.47
C LYS A 78 2.59 3.47 4.90
N LEU A 79 2.10 3.86 3.74
CA LEU A 79 1.06 3.14 3.01
C LEU A 79 1.63 1.94 2.26
N VAL A 80 0.95 0.80 2.39
CA VAL A 80 1.26 -0.43 1.65
C VAL A 80 0.06 -0.78 0.77
N PHE A 81 0.14 -0.44 -0.51
CA PHE A 81 -0.91 -0.74 -1.47
C PHE A 81 -0.83 -2.18 -1.98
N VAL A 82 -1.86 -2.97 -1.69
CA VAL A 82 -1.97 -4.38 -2.06
C VAL A 82 -3.32 -4.67 -2.74
N PRO A 83 -3.45 -5.76 -3.50
CA PRO A 83 -4.76 -6.27 -3.92
C PRO A 83 -5.55 -6.83 -2.73
N THR A 84 -6.88 -6.75 -2.75
CA THR A 84 -7.75 -7.34 -1.69
C THR A 84 -7.52 -8.84 -1.50
N ASN A 85 -7.41 -9.57 -2.61
CA ASN A 85 -7.07 -11.00 -2.62
C ASN A 85 -5.55 -11.17 -2.56
N SER A 86 -4.99 -10.95 -1.38
CA SER A 86 -3.57 -11.06 -1.12
C SER A 86 -3.25 -11.61 0.27
N SER A 87 -2.00 -11.99 0.48
CA SER A 87 -1.42 -12.22 1.80
C SER A 87 -0.05 -11.59 1.89
N ILE A 88 0.27 -11.01 3.05
CA ILE A 88 1.58 -10.45 3.36
C ILE A 88 2.34 -11.41 4.27
N THR A 89 3.60 -11.66 3.95
CA THR A 89 4.53 -12.39 4.82
C THR A 89 5.75 -11.54 5.13
N ILE A 90 6.03 -11.36 6.42
CA ILE A 90 7.22 -10.67 6.92
C ILE A 90 8.30 -11.72 7.16
N ASN A 91 9.28 -11.77 6.27
CA ASN A 91 10.37 -12.75 6.31
C ASN A 91 11.46 -12.31 7.28
N SER A 92 11.82 -11.02 7.25
CA SER A 92 12.83 -10.41 8.12
C SER A 92 12.43 -8.97 8.43
N LYS A 93 13.28 -8.23 9.17
CA LYS A 93 13.03 -6.81 9.51
C LYS A 93 12.76 -5.94 8.29
N ASN A 94 13.48 -6.16 7.19
CA ASN A 94 13.39 -5.37 5.97
C ASN A 94 12.80 -6.13 4.77
N THR A 95 12.61 -7.45 4.87
CA THR A 95 12.14 -8.28 3.76
C THR A 95 10.69 -8.69 3.94
N TRP A 96 9.83 -8.12 3.10
CA TRP A 96 8.41 -8.41 3.05
C TRP A 96 8.04 -9.02 1.70
N CYS A 97 7.22 -10.05 1.72
CA CYS A 97 6.72 -10.75 0.56
C CYS A 97 5.21 -10.59 0.45
N LEU A 98 4.73 -10.05 -0.67
CA LEU A 98 3.32 -10.04 -1.04
C LEU A 98 3.03 -11.20 -1.97
N ARG A 99 2.01 -11.99 -1.64
CA ARG A 99 1.40 -12.95 -2.56
C ARG A 99 0.01 -12.49 -2.94
N TYR A 100 -0.35 -12.55 -4.22
CA TYR A 100 -1.62 -12.02 -4.72
C TYR A 100 -2.11 -12.70 -6.00
N GLY A 101 -3.38 -12.48 -6.33
CA GLY A 101 -4.05 -13.14 -7.46
C GLY A 101 -4.51 -14.55 -7.09
N GLY A 102 -5.46 -15.12 -7.83
CA GLY A 102 -6.12 -16.36 -7.42
C GLY A 102 -7.01 -16.17 -6.18
N SER A 103 -7.18 -17.23 -5.40
CA SER A 103 -8.03 -17.24 -4.20
C SER A 103 -7.34 -18.04 -3.11
N ALA A 104 -7.40 -17.52 -1.89
CA ALA A 104 -6.94 -18.20 -0.68
C ALA A 104 -7.59 -19.58 -0.50
N HIS A 105 -8.81 -19.79 -1.04
CA HIS A 105 -9.63 -20.98 -0.79
C HIS A 105 -9.44 -22.11 -1.82
N HIS A 106 -8.89 -21.83 -3.00
CA HIS A 106 -8.89 -22.81 -4.11
C HIS A 106 -7.50 -23.20 -4.59
N ARG A 107 -6.75 -22.25 -5.16
CA ARG A 107 -5.48 -22.51 -5.86
C ARG A 107 -4.27 -21.83 -5.23
N GLY A 108 -4.46 -21.21 -4.07
CA GLY A 108 -3.48 -20.31 -3.48
C GLY A 108 -3.27 -19.05 -4.33
N TYR A 109 -2.23 -18.30 -3.98
CA TYR A 109 -1.89 -17.08 -4.70
C TYR A 109 -0.98 -17.36 -5.89
N SER A 110 -1.31 -16.81 -7.06
CA SER A 110 -0.60 -17.08 -8.31
C SER A 110 0.67 -16.25 -8.48
N ASN A 111 0.73 -15.07 -7.86
CA ASN A 111 1.83 -14.14 -8.01
C ASN A 111 2.53 -13.89 -6.68
N MET A 112 3.81 -13.56 -6.76
CA MET A 112 4.64 -13.19 -5.62
C MET A 112 5.51 -11.99 -6.00
N LYS A 113 5.65 -11.03 -5.08
CA LYS A 113 6.63 -9.94 -5.20
C LYS A 113 7.18 -9.55 -3.84
N TYR A 114 8.44 -9.11 -3.80
CA TYR A 114 8.99 -8.44 -2.63
C TYR A 114 8.57 -6.97 -2.58
N LEU A 115 8.41 -6.44 -1.38
CA LEU A 115 8.00 -5.05 -1.13
C LEU A 115 9.21 -4.16 -0.81
N ASP A 116 10.23 -4.20 -1.68
CA ASP A 116 11.53 -3.56 -1.44
C ASP A 116 11.45 -2.03 -1.26
N LYS A 117 10.39 -1.41 -1.79
CA LYS A 117 10.11 0.02 -1.58
C LYS A 117 9.83 0.39 -0.12
N LEU A 118 9.58 -0.60 0.75
CA LEU A 118 9.39 -0.39 2.19
C LEU A 118 10.72 -0.30 2.93
N ILE A 119 11.82 -0.82 2.38
CA ILE A 119 13.12 -0.90 3.06
C ILE A 119 13.55 0.45 3.68
N PRO A 120 13.47 1.60 2.97
CA PRO A 120 13.84 2.89 3.55
C PRO A 120 13.02 3.29 4.78
N PHE A 121 11.73 2.93 4.81
CA PHE A 121 10.87 3.16 5.99
C PHE A 121 11.24 2.22 7.14
N LEU A 122 11.44 0.95 6.82
CA LEU A 122 11.73 -0.11 7.78
C LEU A 122 13.08 0.13 8.49
N GLU A 123 14.06 0.68 7.76
CA GLU A 123 15.39 1.00 8.26
C GLU A 123 15.47 2.37 8.96
N LYS A 124 14.46 3.24 8.80
CA LYS A 124 14.41 4.55 9.46
C LYS A 124 14.51 4.37 10.99
N GLU A 125 15.49 5.02 11.60
CA GLU A 125 15.63 5.05 13.05
C GLU A 125 14.52 5.88 13.68
N ILE A 126 14.03 5.40 14.82
CA ILE A 126 13.02 6.07 15.63
C ILE A 126 13.72 6.99 16.61
N VAL A 127 13.34 8.27 16.63
CA VAL A 127 13.87 9.26 17.56
C VAL A 127 12.82 9.64 18.60
N GLY A 128 13.15 9.56 19.89
CA GLY A 128 12.26 9.96 20.98
C GLY A 128 11.01 9.08 21.06
N SER A 129 9.83 9.71 21.10
CA SER A 129 8.52 9.06 21.19
C SER A 129 7.90 8.70 19.83
N GLN A 130 8.73 8.62 18.79
CA GLN A 130 8.27 8.24 17.46
C GLN A 130 7.84 6.77 17.39
N ARG A 131 6.93 6.46 16.47
CA ARG A 131 6.47 5.09 16.19
C ARG A 131 6.32 4.89 14.70
N LYS A 132 6.63 3.70 14.21
CA LYS A 132 6.46 3.32 12.80
C LYS A 132 5.23 2.46 12.63
N VAL A 133 4.31 2.88 11.76
CA VAL A 133 3.11 2.14 11.41
C VAL A 133 3.05 1.92 9.90
N LEU A 134 2.87 0.67 9.48
CA LEU A 134 2.53 0.32 8.10
C LEU A 134 1.02 0.12 7.98
N LEU A 135 0.38 0.96 7.17
CA LEU A 135 -1.05 0.90 6.88
C LEU A 135 -1.29 0.17 5.57
N VAL A 136 -1.86 -1.04 5.66
CA VAL A 136 -2.16 -1.89 4.50
C VAL A 136 -3.51 -1.50 3.90
N TYR A 137 -3.50 -1.11 2.62
CA TYR A 137 -4.70 -0.68 1.89
C TYR A 137 -4.90 -1.48 0.58
N PRO A 138 -6.15 -1.81 0.19
CA PRO A 138 -7.40 -1.56 0.91
C PRO A 138 -7.67 -2.59 2.00
N ASP A 139 -7.19 -3.82 1.82
CA ASP A 139 -7.24 -4.90 2.81
C ASP A 139 -6.38 -6.08 2.31
N THR A 140 -6.12 -7.07 3.16
CA THR A 140 -5.43 -8.32 2.82
C THR A 140 -6.02 -9.48 3.63
N ASN A 141 -6.00 -10.70 3.08
CA ASN A 141 -6.61 -11.84 3.76
C ASN A 141 -5.89 -12.22 5.07
N LYS A 142 -4.57 -12.01 5.13
CA LYS A 142 -3.76 -12.26 6.32
C LYS A 142 -2.41 -11.57 6.23
N ILE A 143 -1.89 -11.22 7.40
CA ILE A 143 -0.51 -10.77 7.60
C ILE A 143 0.14 -11.77 8.54
N GLN A 144 1.27 -12.33 8.13
CA GLN A 144 1.97 -13.36 8.89
C GLN A 144 3.47 -13.05 8.95
N ARG A 145 4.16 -13.56 9.98
CA ARG A 145 5.60 -13.36 10.22
C ARG A 145 6.29 -14.69 10.46
N TYR A 146 7.48 -14.85 9.91
CA TYR A 146 8.39 -15.94 10.30
C TYR A 146 9.00 -15.63 11.68
N LEU A 147 8.83 -16.54 12.63
CA LEU A 147 9.50 -16.50 13.94
C LEU A 147 10.89 -17.12 13.85
N ASN A 148 11.02 -18.17 13.05
CA ASN A 148 12.25 -18.87 12.71
C ASN A 148 12.05 -19.60 11.35
N GLU A 149 12.97 -20.49 10.96
CA GLU A 149 12.92 -21.18 9.67
C GLU A 149 11.71 -22.10 9.50
N SER A 150 11.07 -22.55 10.60
CA SER A 150 9.98 -23.53 10.58
C SER A 150 8.66 -23.01 11.14
N GLU A 151 8.65 -21.87 11.84
CA GLU A 151 7.48 -21.35 12.52
C GLU A 151 6.99 -20.03 11.91
N ILE A 152 5.69 -19.99 11.62
CA ILE A 152 4.99 -18.82 11.11
C ILE A 152 3.87 -18.46 12.10
N ALA A 153 3.80 -17.19 12.49
CA ALA A 153 2.71 -16.65 13.28
C ALA A 153 1.86 -15.70 12.44
N ILE A 154 0.53 -15.77 12.59
CA ILE A 154 -0.39 -14.76 12.06
C ILE A 154 -0.36 -13.57 13.02
N LEU A 155 -0.14 -12.38 12.48
CA LEU A 155 -0.11 -11.16 13.28
C LEU A 155 -1.53 -10.74 13.66
N LYS A 156 -1.70 -10.35 14.91
CA LYS A 156 -2.89 -9.68 15.41
C LYS A 156 -2.72 -8.17 15.25
N PRO A 157 -3.82 -7.41 15.11
CA PRO A 157 -3.74 -5.95 15.14
C PRO A 157 -3.10 -5.49 16.46
N GLY A 158 -2.16 -4.56 16.38
CA GLY A 158 -1.38 -4.05 17.53
C GLY A 158 -0.05 -4.78 17.78
N ASP A 159 0.17 -5.97 17.23
CA ASP A 159 1.42 -6.70 17.43
C ASP A 159 2.61 -5.90 16.92
N LYS A 160 3.63 -5.71 17.77
CA LYS A 160 4.90 -5.13 17.36
C LYS A 160 5.71 -6.14 16.57
N VAL A 161 6.16 -5.72 15.39
CA VAL A 161 7.05 -6.47 14.52
C VAL A 161 8.37 -5.73 14.45
N TYR A 162 9.36 -6.24 15.17
CA TYR A 162 10.63 -5.54 15.41
C TYR A 162 10.37 -4.18 16.08
N ASP A 163 10.53 -3.08 15.34
CA ASP A 163 10.40 -1.69 15.79
C ASP A 163 9.21 -0.96 15.12
N TYR A 164 8.31 -1.67 14.44
CA TYR A 164 7.14 -1.10 13.81
C TYR A 164 5.87 -1.94 14.07
N GLN A 165 4.71 -1.36 13.81
CA GLN A 165 3.41 -2.04 13.85
C GLN A 165 2.79 -2.08 12.45
N VAL A 166 1.90 -3.05 12.23
CA VAL A 166 1.22 -3.25 10.96
C VAL A 166 -0.27 -3.33 11.21
N ILE A 167 -1.06 -2.59 10.44
CA ILE A 167 -2.50 -2.53 10.59
C ILE A 167 -3.17 -2.41 9.22
N THR A 168 -4.34 -3.01 9.07
CA THR A 168 -5.15 -2.92 7.84
C THR A 168 -5.99 -1.64 7.88
N PHE A 169 -6.33 -1.14 6.70
CA PHE A 169 -7.21 0.02 6.57
C PHE A 169 -8.58 -0.16 7.25
N PRO A 170 -9.27 -1.32 7.15
CA PRO A 170 -10.54 -1.53 7.85
C PRO A 170 -10.42 -1.55 9.37
N ASP A 171 -9.29 -2.01 9.92
CA ASP A 171 -9.08 -2.11 11.37
C ASP A 171 -8.58 -0.79 11.98
N PHE A 172 -8.07 0.14 11.18
CA PHE A 172 -7.35 1.32 11.66
C PHE A 172 -8.13 2.15 12.68
N THR A 173 -9.39 2.50 12.41
CA THR A 173 -10.22 3.29 13.34
C THR A 173 -10.47 2.55 14.65
N ASN A 174 -10.90 1.29 14.58
CA ASN A 174 -11.32 0.52 15.76
C ASN A 174 -10.15 0.09 16.65
N ARG A 175 -8.94 0.03 16.08
CA ARG A 175 -7.73 -0.49 16.74
C ARG A 175 -6.62 0.55 16.84
N PHE A 176 -6.93 1.83 16.64
CA PHE A 176 -5.95 2.91 16.72
C PHE A 176 -5.24 2.98 18.08
N GLN A 177 -5.99 2.70 19.15
CA GLN A 177 -5.47 2.67 20.52
C GLN A 177 -4.34 1.64 20.71
N ASP A 178 -4.32 0.56 19.93
CA ASP A 178 -3.24 -0.44 20.00
C ASP A 178 -1.92 0.09 19.39
N LEU A 179 -1.95 1.23 18.70
CA LEU A 179 -0.79 1.91 18.12
C LEU A 179 -0.15 2.92 19.08
N GLN A 180 -0.81 3.21 20.21
CA GLN A 180 -0.38 4.13 21.28
C GLN A 180 0.37 3.45 22.42
#